data_AF-A0A496X6F7-F1
#
_entry.id   AF-A0A496X6F7-F1
#
_cell.length_a   1.000
_cell.length_b   1.000
_cell.length_c   1.000
_cell.angle_alpha   90.00
_cell.angle_beta   90.00
_cell.angle_gamma   90.00
#
_symmetry.space_group_name_H-M   'P 1'
#
loop_
_entity.id
_entity.type
_entity.pdbx_description
1 polymer ?
#
loop_
_entity_poly.entity_id
_entity_poly.type
_entity_poly.pdbx_seq_one_letter_code
_entity_poly.pdbx_strand_id
1 'polypeptide(L)'
;MALSGTDYINNFDMHFDGTDMTNASLYLCVGDDLSNDDIQGIIQAMRDAELWSADPAKTVPNEHKPMYAEQMQFIGAVEASVNGKTFHAAAYDHEKFKYTASRWEEWKAFLAAN
;
A
#
# COMPACT_ATOMS: atom_id res chain seq x y z
N MET A 1 6.11 -4.57 -18.66
CA MET A 1 4.83 -5.29 -18.52
C MET A 1 4.17 -4.75 -17.26
N ALA A 2 2.85 -4.52 -17.28
CA ALA A 2 2.14 -4.16 -16.05
C ALA A 2 2.12 -5.39 -15.13
N LEU A 3 2.43 -5.18 -13.85
CA LEU A 3 2.33 -6.23 -12.83
C LEU A 3 0.86 -6.59 -12.60
N SER A 4 0.58 -7.87 -12.39
CA SER A 4 -0.74 -8.32 -11.95
C SER A 4 -0.94 -8.01 -10.47
N GLY A 5 -2.20 -8.00 -10.01
CA GLY A 5 -2.52 -7.82 -8.59
C GLY A 5 -1.81 -8.82 -7.67
N THR A 6 -1.63 -10.06 -8.13
CA THR A 6 -0.91 -11.11 -7.39
C THR A 6 0.61 -10.91 -7.41
N ASP A 7 1.16 -10.26 -8.44
CA ASP A 7 2.61 -9.98 -8.49
C ASP A 7 3.00 -8.99 -7.40
N TYR A 8 2.16 -7.98 -7.12
CA TYR A 8 2.37 -7.05 -6.01
C TYR A 8 2.36 -7.75 -4.66
N ILE A 9 1.46 -8.72 -4.47
CA ILE A 9 1.36 -9.49 -3.22
C ILE A 9 2.57 -10.40 -3.05
N ASN A 10 2.99 -11.08 -4.11
CA ASN A 10 4.02 -12.10 -4.02
C ASN A 10 5.44 -11.52 -3.95
N ASN A 11 5.70 -10.46 -4.72
CA ASN A 11 7.07 -10.00 -4.98
C ASN A 11 7.50 -8.78 -4.15
N PHE A 12 6.59 -8.20 -3.37
CA PHE A 12 6.87 -7.00 -2.56
C PHE A 12 6.48 -7.22 -1.11
N ASP A 13 7.08 -6.43 -0.22
CA ASP A 13 6.63 -6.32 1.15
C ASP A 13 5.44 -5.35 1.19
N MET A 14 4.32 -5.84 1.72
CA MET A 14 3.07 -5.08 1.75
C MET A 14 2.89 -4.44 3.12
N HIS A 15 2.86 -3.11 3.17
CA HIS A 15 2.58 -2.32 4.36
C HIS A 15 1.21 -1.64 4.24
N PHE A 16 0.44 -1.63 5.32
CA PHE A 16 -0.88 -0.99 5.36
C PHE A 16 -1.18 -0.37 6.73
N ASP A 17 -2.09 0.59 6.74
CA ASP A 17 -2.61 1.19 7.97
C ASP A 17 -3.68 0.27 8.55
N GLY A 18 -3.32 -0.39 9.65
CA GLY A 18 -4.20 -1.34 10.32
C GLY A 18 -5.18 -0.72 11.29
N THR A 19 -5.20 0.61 11.44
CA THR A 19 -6.09 1.36 12.33
C THR A 19 -7.14 2.13 11.54
N ASP A 20 -6.74 2.83 10.47
CA ASP A 20 -7.71 3.48 9.57
C ASP A 20 -8.34 2.45 8.63
N MET A 21 -9.59 2.10 8.90
CA MET A 21 -10.34 1.14 8.09
C MET A 21 -10.58 1.59 6.64
N THR A 22 -10.46 2.89 6.33
CA THR A 22 -10.54 3.38 4.95
C THR A 22 -9.29 3.04 4.13
N ASN A 23 -8.17 2.75 4.81
CA ASN A 23 -6.91 2.29 4.24
C ASN A 23 -6.75 0.76 4.30
N ALA A 24 -7.70 0.02 4.88
CA ALA A 24 -7.55 -1.41 5.14
C ALA A 24 -7.35 -2.28 3.89
N SER A 25 -7.62 -1.74 2.70
CA SER A 25 -7.43 -2.41 1.41
C SER A 25 -6.46 -1.65 0.49
N LEU A 26 -5.69 -0.71 1.05
CA LEU A 26 -4.64 0.05 0.37
C LEU A 26 -3.29 -0.34 0.94
N TYR A 27 -2.31 -0.54 0.06
CA TYR A 27 -1.01 -1.09 0.44
C TYR A 27 0.11 -0.32 -0.22
N LEU A 28 1.18 -0.09 0.55
CA LEU A 28 2.49 0.21 0.03
C LEU A 28 3.20 -1.11 -0.25
N CYS A 29 3.53 -1.34 -1.51
CA CYS A 29 4.29 -2.48 -2.00
C CYS A 29 5.73 -1.99 -2.21
N VAL A 30 6.61 -2.35 -1.28
CA VAL A 30 8.02 -1.92 -1.27
C VAL A 30 8.93 -3.08 -1.64
N GLY A 31 9.97 -2.79 -2.43
CA GLY A 31 10.99 -3.77 -2.82
C GLY A 31 12.09 -3.89 -1.78
N ASP A 32 12.92 -4.93 -1.93
CA ASP A 32 14.06 -5.21 -1.05
C ASP A 32 15.16 -4.13 -1.09
N ASP A 33 15.08 -3.19 -2.03
CA ASP A 33 16.01 -2.06 -2.19
C ASP A 33 15.73 -0.90 -1.23
N LEU A 34 14.56 -0.88 -0.59
CA LEU A 34 14.20 0.14 0.40
C LEU A 34 14.50 -0.33 1.82
N SER A 35 15.22 0.52 2.56
CA SER A 35 15.46 0.28 3.99
C SER A 35 14.21 0.56 4.83
N ASN A 36 14.17 0.05 6.06
CA ASN A 36 13.07 0.38 6.98
C ASN A 36 12.95 1.90 7.21
N ASP A 37 14.07 2.64 7.25
CA ASP A 37 14.07 4.09 7.41
C ASP A 37 13.43 4.80 6.19
N ASP A 38 13.69 4.29 4.98
CA ASP A 38 13.04 4.79 3.76
C ASP A 38 11.52 4.58 3.82
N ILE A 39 11.09 3.39 4.22
CA ILE A 39 9.67 3.03 4.35
C ILE A 39 8.99 3.92 5.40
N GLN A 40 9.63 4.13 6.56
CA GLN A 40 9.11 5.04 7.58
C GLN A 40 9.04 6.50 7.08
N GLY A 41 10.01 6.93 6.26
CA GLY A 41 9.98 8.25 5.62
C GLY A 41 8.78 8.43 4.68
N ILE A 42 8.44 7.41 3.89
CA ILE A 42 7.26 7.41 3.02
C ILE A 42 5.98 7.46 3.86
N ILE A 43 5.86 6.59 4.86
CA ILE A 43 4.69 6.55 5.77
C ILE A 43 4.53 7.89 6.48
N GLN A 44 5.62 8.51 6.95
CA GLN A 44 5.56 9.80 7.61
C GLN A 44 5.05 10.90 6.68
N ALA A 45 5.50 10.93 5.42
CA ALA A 45 4.96 11.88 4.44
C ALA A 45 3.46 11.69 4.20
N MET A 46 2.97 10.45 4.20
CA MET A 46 1.53 10.16 4.11
C MET A 46 0.77 10.55 5.37
N ARG A 47 1.36 10.39 6.57
CA ARG A 47 0.78 10.88 7.83
C ARG A 47 0.66 12.39 7.85
N ASP A 48 1.68 13.09 7.38
CA ASP A 48 1.68 14.56 7.31
C ASP A 48 0.58 15.07 6.35
N ALA A 49 0.15 14.23 5.40
CA ALA A 49 -0.99 14.47 4.51
C ALA A 49 -2.32 13.90 5.03
N GLU A 50 -2.38 13.40 6.27
CA GLU A 50 -3.58 12.78 6.89
C GLU A 50 -4.12 11.54 6.14
N LEU A 51 -3.26 10.88 5.36
CA LEU A 51 -3.58 9.67 4.59
C LEU A 51 -3.18 8.39 5.31
N TRP A 52 -2.49 8.50 6.45
CA TRP A 52 -2.08 7.39 7.29
C TRP A 52 -2.23 7.79 8.76
N SER A 53 -2.68 6.87 9.60
CA SER A 53 -2.83 7.06 11.04
C SER A 53 -1.49 7.22 11.76
N ALA A 54 -1.50 7.70 13.00
CA ALA A 54 -0.28 7.80 13.80
C ALA A 54 0.30 6.43 14.19
N ASP A 55 -0.47 5.35 14.03
CA ASP A 55 -0.07 4.01 14.45
C ASP A 55 0.96 3.38 13.50
N PRO A 56 1.78 2.44 14.01
CA PRO A 56 2.73 1.71 13.18
C PRO A 56 2.04 0.98 12.03
N ALA A 57 2.68 1.01 10.85
CA ALA A 57 2.25 0.20 9.72
C ALA A 57 2.27 -1.29 10.08
N LYS A 58 1.23 -2.01 9.64
CA LYS A 58 1.20 -3.46 9.68
C LYS A 58 1.74 -4.01 8.37
N THR A 59 2.25 -5.23 8.40
CA THR A 59 2.73 -5.94 7.22
C THR A 59 1.91 -7.19 6.95
N VAL A 60 1.92 -7.66 5.71
CA VAL A 60 1.41 -8.98 5.33
C VAL A 60 2.55 -9.98 5.41
N PRO A 61 2.55 -10.92 6.38
CA PRO A 61 3.60 -11.93 6.47
C PRO A 61 3.64 -12.83 5.24
N ASN A 62 4.82 -13.31 4.87
CA ASN A 62 5.00 -14.18 3.70
C ASN A 62 4.13 -15.45 3.74
N GLU A 63 3.87 -16.00 4.93
CA GLU A 63 2.98 -17.14 5.12
C GLU A 63 1.50 -16.84 4.77
N HIS A 64 1.09 -15.56 4.82
CA HIS A 64 -0.27 -15.14 4.49
C HIS A 64 -0.42 -14.67 3.04
N LYS A 65 0.68 -14.44 2.31
CA LYS A 65 0.64 -13.99 0.90
C LYS A 65 -0.20 -14.87 -0.02
N PRO A 66 -0.14 -16.22 0.04
CA PRO A 66 -1.00 -17.07 -0.79
C PRO A 66 -2.49 -16.86 -0.52
N MET A 67 -2.88 -16.77 0.76
CA MET A 67 -4.27 -16.50 1.14
C MET A 67 -4.72 -15.12 0.67
N TYR A 68 -3.88 -14.10 0.77
CA TYR A 68 -4.17 -12.75 0.29
C TYR A 68 -4.36 -12.76 -1.24
N ALA A 69 -3.47 -13.43 -1.98
CA ALA A 69 -3.57 -13.54 -3.44
C ALA A 69 -4.87 -14.21 -3.90
N GLU A 70 -5.43 -15.15 -3.13
CA GLU A 70 -6.70 -15.81 -3.44
C GLU A 70 -7.93 -14.97 -3.06
N GLN A 71 -7.86 -14.22 -1.96
CA GLN A 71 -9.02 -13.54 -1.37
C GLN A 71 -9.19 -12.08 -1.83
N MET A 72 -8.12 -11.45 -2.31
CA MET A 72 -8.14 -10.04 -2.67
C MET A 72 -8.46 -9.83 -4.14
N GLN A 73 -9.41 -8.93 -4.40
CA GLN A 73 -9.76 -8.51 -5.74
C GLN A 73 -8.96 -7.28 -6.11
N PHE A 74 -8.06 -7.39 -7.08
CA PHE A 74 -7.23 -6.25 -7.50
C PHE A 74 -8.07 -5.15 -8.15
N ILE A 75 -7.91 -3.92 -7.66
CA ILE A 75 -8.58 -2.72 -8.21
C ILE A 75 -7.64 -1.93 -9.10
N GLY A 76 -6.39 -1.73 -8.67
CA GLY A 76 -5.39 -1.01 -9.43
C GLY A 76 -4.12 -0.75 -8.65
N ALA A 77 -3.09 -0.29 -9.34
CA ALA A 77 -1.85 0.13 -8.73
C ALA A 77 -1.27 1.33 -9.46
N VAL A 78 -0.46 2.11 -8.75
CA VAL A 78 0.35 3.20 -9.30
C VAL A 78 1.78 3.05 -8.81
N GLU A 79 2.73 3.40 -9.65
CA GLU A 79 4.11 3.66 -9.22
C GLU A 79 4.20 5.10 -8.73
N ALA A 80 4.90 5.32 -7.62
CA ALA A 80 5.07 6.62 -7.02
C ALA A 80 6.50 6.82 -6.52
N SER A 81 6.89 8.08 -6.35
CA SER A 81 8.14 8.44 -5.70
C SER A 81 7.85 9.38 -4.55
N VAL A 82 8.40 9.10 -3.38
CA VAL A 82 8.35 10.03 -2.24
C VAL A 82 9.76 10.07 -1.65
N ASN A 83 10.27 11.27 -1.38
CA ASN A 83 11.65 11.48 -0.93
C ASN A 83 12.72 10.85 -1.86
N GLY A 84 12.43 10.79 -3.17
CA GLY A 84 13.32 10.17 -4.17
C GLY A 84 13.39 8.64 -4.11
N LYS A 85 12.46 8.00 -3.38
CA LYS A 85 12.34 6.54 -3.25
C LYS A 85 11.13 6.06 -4.03
N THR A 86 11.35 5.12 -4.94
CA THR A 86 10.28 4.57 -5.78
C THR A 86 9.65 3.35 -5.13
N PHE A 87 8.33 3.27 -5.16
CA PHE A 87 7.56 2.14 -4.67
C PHE A 87 6.26 2.02 -5.47
N HIS A 88 5.48 0.98 -5.19
CA HIS A 88 4.14 0.84 -5.72
C HIS A 88 3.08 1.02 -4.65
N ALA A 89 2.01 1.72 -4.96
CA ALA A 89 0.79 1.72 -4.15
C ALA A 89 -0.26 0.89 -4.86
N ALA A 90 -0.88 -0.06 -4.16
CA ALA A 90 -1.86 -0.96 -4.72
C ALA A 90 -3.17 -0.92 -3.91
N ALA A 91 -4.29 -0.95 -4.62
CA ALA A 91 -5.63 -1.01 -4.06
C ALA A 91 -6.28 -2.35 -4.42
N TYR A 92 -6.94 -2.93 -3.43
CA TYR A 92 -7.71 -4.16 -3.55
C TYR A 92 -9.09 -3.98 -2.93
N ASP A 93 -10.00 -4.90 -3.23
CA ASP A 93 -11.23 -5.11 -2.47
C ASP A 93 -11.19 -6.47 -1.76
N HIS A 94 -11.82 -6.54 -0.59
CA HIS A 94 -11.90 -7.74 0.23
C HIS A 94 -13.28 -7.82 0.89
N GLU A 95 -13.75 -9.03 1.22
CA GLU A 95 -15.08 -9.22 1.79
C GLU A 95 -15.24 -8.51 3.15
N LYS A 96 -14.22 -8.66 4.00
CA LYS A 96 -14.20 -8.09 5.36
C LYS A 96 -13.70 -6.65 5.42
N PHE A 97 -12.84 -6.26 4.49
CA PHE A 97 -12.14 -4.98 4.50
C PHE A 97 -12.41 -4.33 3.14
N LYS A 98 -13.42 -3.46 3.12
CA LYS A 98 -13.95 -2.96 1.85
C LYS A 98 -13.07 -1.85 1.28
N TYR A 99 -12.83 -1.95 -0.01
CA TYR A 99 -12.22 -0.89 -0.79
C TYR A 99 -12.98 0.43 -0.61
N THR A 100 -12.26 1.50 -0.31
CA THR A 100 -12.81 2.86 -0.20
C THR A 100 -12.30 3.71 -1.36
N ALA A 101 -13.17 3.94 -2.36
CA ALA A 101 -12.79 4.62 -3.58
C ALA A 101 -12.28 6.06 -3.38
N SER A 102 -12.94 6.84 -2.51
CA SER A 102 -12.50 8.21 -2.22
C SER A 102 -11.09 8.25 -1.63
N ARG A 103 -10.79 7.33 -0.70
CA ARG A 103 -9.47 7.24 -0.08
C ARG A 103 -8.39 6.87 -1.08
N TRP A 104 -8.70 5.99 -2.04
CA TRP A 104 -7.77 5.67 -3.11
C TRP A 104 -7.50 6.86 -4.05
N GLU A 105 -8.51 7.66 -4.37
CA GLU A 105 -8.30 8.90 -5.13
C GLU A 105 -7.41 9.90 -4.38
N GLU A 106 -7.58 10.02 -3.06
CA GLU A 106 -6.72 10.87 -2.22
C GLU A 106 -5.25 10.39 -2.22
N TRP A 107 -5.02 9.08 -2.11
CA TRP A 107 -3.68 8.49 -2.26
C TRP A 107 -3.09 8.83 -3.61
N LYS A 108 -3.81 8.58 -4.71
CA LYS A 108 -3.31 8.88 -6.06
C LYS A 108 -2.99 10.37 -6.24
N ALA A 109 -3.83 11.27 -5.70
CA ALA A 109 -3.62 12.70 -5.80
C ALA A 109 -2.33 13.12 -5.05
N PHE A 110 -2.13 12.62 -3.84
CA PHE A 110 -0.91 12.87 -3.07
C PHE A 110 0.34 12.30 -3.78
N LEU A 111 0.27 11.05 -4.24
CA LEU A 111 1.39 10.36 -4.88
C LEU A 111 1.76 10.94 -6.24
N ALA A 112 0.80 11.54 -6.96
CA ALA A 112 1.07 12.24 -8.22
C ALA A 112 1.69 13.64 -8.01
N ALA A 113 1.55 14.21 -6.81
CA ALA A 113 2.05 15.54 -6.47
C ALA A 113 3.46 15.55 -5.87
N ASN A 114 4.00 14.37 -5.53
CA ASN A 114 5.32 14.17 -4.92
C ASN A 114 6.21 13.32 -5.84
#